data_AF-A0A7J8MES6-F1
#
_entry.id   AF-A0A7J8MES6-F1
#
_cell.length_a   1.000
_cell.length_b   1.000
_cell.length_c   1.000
_cell.angle_alpha   90.00
_cell.angle_beta   90.00
_cell.angle_gamma   90.00
#
_symmetry.space_group_name_H-M   'P 1'
#
loop_
_entity.id
_entity.type
_entity.pdbx_description
1 polymer ?
#
loop_
_entity_poly.entity_id
_entity_poly.type
_entity_poly.pdbx_seq_one_letter_code
_entity_poly.pdbx_strand_id
1 'polypeptide(L)'
;MPFVLLSGEKWIKHNGSNFYVDFSQRFKQDQKDAGDGKGTSKVLLDRIAEMESEAQKSFMHRFNIASDLMDQAKDTGELGLAGILVWMRFMATRQLIWNKNYNVKPREISKAQDRLTDLLQNTYTTHPQHRELLRMIMSTVGRGGEGDVGQRIRDEILVIQRNNDCKGGMMEEWHQKLHNNTSPDDVVICQALIDYIKSDFDISIYWKTLAENGITKERLLSYDRAIHSDPSFRRDQKDGLLRDLGHYMRTLKAVHSGADLESAISNCMGYQAEGEGFMVGVQINPVADLPSGFPELLRFILQHVEDRNVEALIEGLLEARQELRPLLLKSSDRLKDLLFLDIALDSTVRTATERAYEELNNAGPEKIMYFITLVLENLALSSDDNEDLIYCLKGWHLAISMCKSQSAHWALYAKSVLDRTRLGLSSKAEWYQRILQPSAEYLGSLLEVDPWAINIFTEEVIRAGSAATLSSLINRLDPVLRETAHLGSWQVISPVEVVGYVDVVEELLAVQNKSYDRPTILVAKSVKGEEEIPDGTVAVLTPDMPDVLSHVSVRARNCKVCFATCFDPKILADLQASKGKLLRLKPSSADVVYSKGNLNFVLFFMH
;
A
#
# COMPACT_ATOMS: atom_id res chain seq x y z
N MET A 1 -0.43 -1.95 35.09
CA MET A 1 -0.80 -0.92 36.08
C MET A 1 -0.70 -1.49 37.50
N PRO A 2 0.02 -0.82 38.41
CA PRO A 2 0.08 -1.21 39.81
C PRO A 2 -1.17 -0.77 40.60
N PHE A 3 -1.65 -1.59 41.53
CA PHE A 3 -2.77 -1.28 42.44
C PHE A 3 -2.60 -1.94 43.81
N VAL A 4 -3.40 -1.51 44.78
CA VAL A 4 -3.46 -2.07 46.14
C VAL A 4 -4.90 -2.34 46.52
N LEU A 5 -5.13 -3.38 47.32
CA LEU A 5 -6.47 -3.74 47.79
C LEU A 5 -6.65 -3.25 49.23
N LEU A 6 -7.78 -2.60 49.53
CA LEU A 6 -8.13 -2.18 50.88
C LEU A 6 -9.28 -3.05 51.39
N SER A 7 -9.09 -3.71 52.53
CA SER A 7 -10.14 -4.45 53.22
C SER A 7 -10.28 -3.94 54.65
N GLY A 8 -11.42 -3.30 54.95
CA GLY A 8 -11.59 -2.51 56.17
C GLY A 8 -10.57 -1.36 56.20
N GLU A 9 -9.78 -1.27 57.28
CA GLU A 9 -8.71 -0.26 57.46
C GLU A 9 -7.31 -0.78 57.09
N LYS A 10 -7.19 -2.00 56.54
CA LYS A 10 -5.89 -2.61 56.22
C LYS A 10 -5.63 -2.68 54.73
N TRP A 11 -4.48 -2.11 54.33
CA TRP A 11 -3.93 -2.23 52.97
C TRP A 11 -3.30 -3.61 52.78
N ILE A 12 -3.84 -4.38 51.86
CA ILE A 12 -3.35 -5.72 51.49
C ILE A 12 -2.32 -5.54 50.38
N LYS A 13 -1.15 -6.18 50.55
CA LYS A 13 -0.03 -6.20 49.61
C LYS A 13 0.36 -7.65 49.32
N HIS A 14 0.88 -7.92 48.13
CA HIS A 14 1.42 -9.23 47.78
C HIS A 14 2.91 -9.28 48.10
N ASN A 15 3.31 -9.99 49.16
CA ASN A 15 4.71 -10.14 49.61
C ASN A 15 5.47 -8.81 49.78
N GLY A 16 4.78 -7.77 50.28
CA GLY A 16 5.36 -6.44 50.49
C GLY A 16 5.29 -5.50 49.28
N SER A 17 4.87 -6.00 48.11
CA SER A 17 4.74 -5.26 46.85
C SER A 17 3.29 -4.90 46.54
N ASN A 18 3.09 -3.89 45.69
CA ASN A 18 1.79 -3.62 45.07
C ASN A 18 1.37 -4.79 44.16
N PHE A 19 0.07 -4.97 43.95
CA PHE A 19 -0.43 -5.88 42.92
C PHE A 19 -0.21 -5.25 41.54
N TYR A 20 -0.04 -6.08 40.52
CA TYR A 20 0.14 -5.64 39.15
C TYR A 20 -0.89 -6.34 38.27
N VAL A 21 -1.65 -5.56 37.50
CA VAL A 21 -2.41 -6.05 36.34
C VAL A 21 -1.61 -5.66 35.12
N ASP A 22 -1.20 -6.65 34.34
CA ASP A 22 -0.61 -6.41 33.03
C ASP A 22 -1.72 -6.24 32.00
N PHE A 23 -1.73 -5.11 31.32
CA PHE A 23 -2.67 -4.84 30.21
C PHE A 23 -2.06 -5.28 28.86
N SER A 24 -0.89 -5.94 28.86
CA SER A 24 -0.21 -6.42 27.65
C SER A 24 -0.85 -7.62 26.96
N GLN A 25 -1.99 -8.12 27.44
CA GLN A 25 -2.80 -9.03 26.65
C GLN A 25 -3.41 -8.25 25.48
N ARG A 26 -2.65 -8.17 24.37
CA ARG A 26 -3.26 -8.27 23.04
C ARG A 26 -4.29 -9.39 23.18
N PHE A 27 -5.56 -9.08 22.95
CA PHE A 27 -6.56 -10.12 22.77
C PHE A 27 -5.95 -11.08 21.74
N LYS A 28 -5.49 -12.26 22.18
CA LYS A 28 -5.34 -13.39 21.28
C LYS A 28 -6.77 -13.69 20.87
N GLN A 29 -7.25 -12.99 19.82
CA GLN A 29 -8.33 -13.53 19.03
C GLN A 29 -7.89 -14.95 18.70
N ASP A 30 -8.73 -15.93 19.03
CA ASP A 30 -8.48 -17.32 18.71
C ASP A 30 -7.97 -17.37 17.27
N GLN A 31 -6.68 -17.73 17.10
CA GLN A 31 -6.10 -17.84 15.77
C GLN A 31 -6.94 -18.88 15.05
N LYS A 32 -7.60 -18.44 13.97
CA LYS A 32 -8.35 -19.36 13.10
C LYS A 32 -7.37 -20.45 12.66
N ASP A 33 -7.82 -21.70 12.72
CA ASP A 33 -7.13 -22.81 12.06
C ASP A 33 -6.82 -22.40 10.61
N ALA A 34 -5.59 -22.62 10.16
CA ALA A 34 -5.12 -22.20 8.83
C ALA A 34 -6.00 -22.80 7.70
N GLY A 35 -6.77 -23.84 8.00
CA GLY A 35 -7.69 -24.48 7.08
C GLY A 35 -6.97 -25.45 6.14
N ASP A 36 -7.61 -25.82 5.03
CA ASP A 36 -7.09 -26.83 4.10
C ASP A 36 -6.13 -26.28 3.04
N GLY A 37 -5.90 -24.95 3.00
CA GLY A 37 -5.08 -24.27 2.00
C GLY A 37 -5.72 -24.15 0.61
N LYS A 38 -7.04 -24.34 0.51
CA LYS A 38 -7.76 -24.25 -0.78
C LYS A 38 -7.58 -22.89 -1.44
N GLY A 39 -7.26 -22.89 -2.73
CA GLY A 39 -7.03 -21.67 -3.51
C GLY A 39 -5.62 -21.08 -3.34
N THR A 40 -4.68 -21.83 -2.78
CA THR A 40 -3.28 -21.39 -2.57
C THR A 40 -2.27 -22.40 -3.15
N SER A 41 -0.99 -22.01 -3.22
CA SER A 41 0.12 -22.94 -3.40
C SER A 41 0.52 -23.58 -2.07
N LYS A 42 -0.35 -24.41 -1.50
CA LYS A 42 -0.19 -24.95 -0.13
C LYS A 42 1.19 -25.53 0.14
N VAL A 43 1.70 -26.40 -0.74
CA VAL A 43 3.02 -27.05 -0.57
C VAL A 43 4.17 -26.03 -0.51
N LEU A 44 4.08 -24.96 -1.30
CA LEU A 44 5.06 -23.87 -1.24
C LEU A 44 4.92 -23.09 0.08
N LEU A 45 3.68 -22.76 0.48
CA LEU A 45 3.41 -21.99 1.70
C LEU A 45 3.83 -22.74 2.97
N ASP A 46 3.58 -24.06 3.04
CA ASP A 46 4.03 -24.92 4.14
C ASP A 46 5.57 -24.87 4.24
N ARG A 47 6.26 -24.99 3.11
CA ARG A 47 7.73 -24.90 3.06
C ARG A 47 8.26 -23.52 3.47
N ILE A 48 7.58 -22.44 3.06
CA ILE A 48 7.91 -21.08 3.52
C ILE A 48 7.79 -21.02 5.05
N ALA A 49 6.68 -21.51 5.61
CA ALA A 49 6.44 -21.50 7.05
C ALA A 49 7.49 -22.29 7.84
N GLU A 50 7.86 -23.48 7.37
CA GLU A 50 8.92 -24.30 7.96
C GLU A 50 10.28 -23.57 7.98
N MET A 51 10.58 -22.82 6.90
CA MET A 51 11.84 -22.11 6.73
C MET A 51 11.88 -20.72 7.38
N GLU A 52 10.75 -20.18 7.85
CA GLU A 52 10.70 -18.83 8.46
C GLU A 52 11.58 -18.73 9.71
N SER A 53 11.73 -19.83 10.46
CA SER A 53 12.61 -19.90 11.63
C SER A 53 14.08 -19.60 11.31
N GLU A 54 14.51 -19.94 10.09
CA GLU A 54 15.83 -19.61 9.53
C GLU A 54 15.82 -18.24 8.84
N ALA A 55 14.73 -17.91 8.13
CA ALA A 55 14.58 -16.64 7.43
C ALA A 55 14.62 -15.41 8.37
N GLN A 56 14.07 -15.53 9.58
CA GLN A 56 14.06 -14.45 10.59
C GLN A 56 15.46 -14.10 11.11
N LYS A 57 16.50 -14.91 10.84
CA LYS A 57 17.88 -14.59 11.24
C LYS A 57 18.33 -13.28 10.61
N SER A 58 18.09 -13.09 9.30
CA SER A 58 18.34 -11.82 8.62
C SER A 58 17.69 -11.78 7.23
N PHE A 59 17.56 -10.58 6.66
CA PHE A 59 17.15 -10.41 5.26
C PHE A 59 17.96 -11.25 4.27
N MET A 60 19.27 -11.39 4.49
CA MET A 60 20.11 -12.25 3.64
C MET A 60 19.61 -13.70 3.60
N HIS A 61 19.23 -14.27 4.75
CA HIS A 61 18.68 -15.62 4.79
C HIS A 61 17.33 -15.67 4.08
N ARG A 62 16.42 -14.74 4.41
CA ARG A 62 15.08 -14.67 3.82
C ARG A 62 15.13 -14.57 2.28
N PHE A 63 15.97 -13.69 1.73
CA PHE A 63 16.09 -13.53 0.28
C PHE A 63 16.77 -14.72 -0.40
N ASN A 64 17.73 -15.39 0.25
CA ASN A 64 18.29 -16.63 -0.28
C ASN A 64 17.27 -17.76 -0.29
N ILE A 65 16.48 -17.90 0.77
CA ILE A 65 15.40 -18.89 0.84
C ILE A 65 14.36 -18.60 -0.24
N ALA A 66 13.93 -17.33 -0.37
CA ALA A 66 13.03 -16.93 -1.45
C ALA A 66 13.62 -17.27 -2.83
N SER A 67 14.92 -17.01 -3.06
CA SER A 67 15.62 -17.39 -4.29
C SER A 67 15.56 -18.90 -4.54
N ASP A 68 15.79 -19.71 -3.51
CA ASP A 68 15.77 -21.18 -3.60
C ASP A 68 14.36 -21.73 -3.88
N LEU A 69 13.32 -20.97 -3.51
CA LEU A 69 11.91 -21.31 -3.72
C LEU A 69 11.33 -20.77 -5.04
N MET A 70 12.05 -19.89 -5.74
CA MET A 70 11.52 -19.23 -6.95
C MET A 70 11.19 -20.21 -8.08
N ASP A 71 11.97 -21.27 -8.28
CA ASP A 71 11.67 -22.26 -9.32
C ASP A 71 10.36 -23.00 -9.02
N GLN A 72 10.14 -23.41 -7.76
CA GLN A 72 8.88 -24.01 -7.34
C GLN A 72 7.70 -23.03 -7.48
N ALA A 73 7.90 -21.77 -7.11
CA ALA A 73 6.88 -20.72 -7.24
C ALA A 73 6.49 -20.50 -8.71
N LYS A 74 7.49 -20.42 -9.59
CA LYS A 74 7.32 -20.31 -11.04
C LYS A 74 6.57 -21.50 -11.62
N ASP A 75 6.94 -22.73 -11.25
CA ASP A 75 6.31 -23.95 -11.75
C ASP A 75 4.85 -24.10 -11.27
N THR A 76 4.51 -23.49 -10.13
CA THR A 76 3.12 -23.44 -9.64
C THR A 76 2.28 -22.34 -10.33
N GLY A 77 2.92 -21.42 -11.05
CA GLY A 77 2.25 -20.30 -11.75
C GLY A 77 1.76 -19.20 -10.81
N GLU A 78 0.59 -18.63 -11.13
CA GLU A 78 0.03 -17.44 -10.46
C GLU A 78 -0.05 -17.58 -8.93
N LEU A 79 -0.52 -18.72 -8.43
CA LEU A 79 -0.64 -18.97 -6.98
C LEU A 79 0.71 -19.12 -6.28
N GLY A 80 1.74 -19.61 -6.97
CA GLY A 80 3.09 -19.71 -6.41
C GLY A 80 3.73 -18.33 -6.24
N LEU A 81 3.63 -17.49 -7.29
CA LEU A 81 4.12 -16.11 -7.25
C LEU A 81 3.34 -15.26 -6.25
N ALA A 82 2.01 -15.45 -6.15
CA ALA A 82 1.19 -14.82 -5.12
C ALA A 82 1.67 -15.18 -3.71
N GLY A 83 2.06 -16.44 -3.46
CA GLY A 83 2.63 -16.87 -2.18
C GLY A 83 3.95 -16.16 -1.83
N ILE A 84 4.85 -16.01 -2.80
CA ILE A 84 6.11 -15.25 -2.62
C ILE A 84 5.81 -13.77 -2.35
N LEU A 85 4.88 -13.17 -3.10
CA LEU A 85 4.45 -11.78 -2.90
C LEU A 85 3.89 -11.57 -1.50
N VAL A 86 3.00 -12.45 -1.03
CA VAL A 86 2.43 -12.38 0.32
C VAL A 86 3.52 -12.43 1.38
N TRP A 87 4.46 -13.37 1.25
CA TRP A 87 5.55 -13.51 2.21
C TRP A 87 6.48 -12.30 2.24
N MET A 88 6.92 -11.82 1.07
CA MET A 88 7.77 -10.63 0.99
C MET A 88 7.04 -9.38 1.47
N ARG A 89 5.73 -9.28 1.25
CA ARG A 89 4.94 -8.15 1.71
C ARG A 89 4.74 -8.16 3.22
N PHE A 90 4.48 -9.30 3.86
CA PHE A 90 4.47 -9.40 5.32
C PHE A 90 5.82 -8.98 5.93
N MET A 91 6.93 -9.33 5.27
CA MET A 91 8.23 -8.79 5.64
C MET A 91 8.27 -7.27 5.49
N ALA A 92 7.92 -6.72 4.33
CA ALA A 92 8.00 -5.29 4.05
C ALA A 92 7.12 -4.43 4.98
N THR A 93 5.97 -4.95 5.43
CA THR A 93 5.03 -4.27 6.33
C THR A 93 5.28 -4.58 7.82
N ARG A 94 6.48 -5.04 8.18
CA ARG A 94 6.93 -5.32 9.57
C ARG A 94 6.09 -6.38 10.30
N GLN A 95 5.38 -7.24 9.59
CA GLN A 95 4.63 -8.34 10.19
C GLN A 95 5.52 -9.54 10.53
N LEU A 96 6.72 -9.61 9.95
CA LEU A 96 7.71 -10.66 10.20
C LEU A 96 8.99 -10.09 10.81
N ILE A 97 9.70 -10.92 11.57
CA ILE A 97 10.95 -10.54 12.23
C ILE A 97 12.06 -10.39 11.17
N TRP A 98 12.66 -9.21 11.11
CA TRP A 98 13.73 -8.92 10.13
C TRP A 98 15.09 -9.49 10.51
N ASN A 99 15.37 -9.61 11.81
CA ASN A 99 16.66 -10.04 12.33
C ASN A 99 16.50 -10.60 13.74
N LYS A 100 17.22 -11.69 14.03
CA LYS A 100 17.18 -12.35 15.33
C LYS A 100 18.53 -12.99 15.63
N ASN A 101 19.28 -12.39 16.55
CA ASN A 101 20.56 -12.89 17.06
C ASN A 101 21.56 -13.27 15.95
N TYR A 102 21.64 -12.48 14.88
CA TYR A 102 22.54 -12.74 13.76
C TYR A 102 23.15 -11.45 13.25
N ASN A 103 24.47 -11.42 13.13
CA ASN A 103 25.20 -10.30 12.53
C ASN A 103 25.40 -10.57 11.04
N VAL A 104 24.90 -9.69 10.19
CA VAL A 104 25.01 -9.79 8.73
C VAL A 104 25.59 -8.51 8.15
N LYS A 105 26.48 -8.66 7.17
CA LYS A 105 27.02 -7.50 6.47
C LYS A 105 26.00 -6.95 5.47
N PRO A 106 25.80 -5.62 5.37
CA PRO A 106 24.92 -5.02 4.36
C PRO A 106 25.22 -5.52 2.93
N ARG A 107 26.50 -5.72 2.58
CA ARG A 107 26.90 -6.31 1.29
C ARG A 107 26.36 -7.72 1.04
N GLU A 108 26.19 -8.52 2.11
CA GLU A 108 25.63 -9.87 2.01
C GLU A 108 24.12 -9.84 1.82
N ILE A 109 23.43 -8.87 2.44
CA ILE A 109 22.01 -8.59 2.16
C ILE A 109 21.84 -8.15 0.71
N SER A 110 22.64 -7.18 0.26
CA SER A 110 22.60 -6.65 -1.11
C SER A 110 22.82 -7.75 -2.15
N LYS A 111 23.77 -8.66 -1.91
CA LYS A 111 24.03 -9.81 -2.79
C LYS A 111 22.87 -10.81 -2.82
N ALA A 112 22.18 -11.03 -1.69
CA ALA A 112 21.02 -11.92 -1.65
C ALA A 112 19.80 -11.30 -2.35
N GLN A 113 19.58 -9.98 -2.21
CA GLN A 113 18.57 -9.24 -2.99
C GLN A 113 18.88 -9.30 -4.50
N ASP A 114 20.15 -9.11 -4.86
CA ASP A 114 20.61 -9.15 -6.25
C ASP A 114 20.30 -10.51 -6.90
N ARG A 115 20.64 -11.60 -6.21
CA ARG A 115 20.30 -12.97 -6.63
C ARG A 115 18.79 -13.17 -6.82
N LEU A 116 17.97 -12.70 -5.87
CA LEU A 116 16.52 -12.85 -5.96
C LEU A 116 15.94 -12.03 -7.11
N THR A 117 16.35 -10.79 -7.26
CA THR A 117 15.88 -9.90 -8.33
C THR A 117 16.35 -10.34 -9.71
N ASP A 118 17.50 -10.99 -9.82
CA ASP A 118 17.94 -11.65 -11.05
C ASP A 118 17.01 -12.78 -11.48
N LEU A 119 16.58 -13.62 -10.54
CA LEU A 119 15.58 -14.65 -10.82
C LEU A 119 14.23 -14.04 -11.21
N LEU A 120 13.82 -12.94 -10.57
CA LEU A 120 12.57 -12.24 -10.89
C LEU A 120 12.60 -11.62 -12.30
N GLN A 121 13.68 -10.95 -12.71
CA GLN A 121 13.78 -10.40 -14.08
C GLN A 121 13.81 -11.51 -15.16
N ASN A 122 14.45 -12.65 -14.87
CA ASN A 122 14.46 -13.80 -15.78
C ASN A 122 13.05 -14.39 -15.91
N THR A 123 12.32 -14.48 -14.81
CA THR A 123 10.92 -14.92 -14.81
C THR A 123 10.03 -13.93 -15.56
N TYR A 124 10.27 -12.62 -15.39
CA TYR A 124 9.53 -11.55 -16.07
C TYR A 124 9.64 -11.63 -17.60
N THR A 125 10.81 -12.05 -18.08
CA THR A 125 11.08 -12.25 -19.52
C THR A 125 10.42 -13.53 -20.04
N THR A 126 10.49 -14.61 -19.27
CA THR A 126 10.04 -15.95 -19.70
C THR A 126 8.54 -16.20 -19.50
N HIS A 127 7.90 -15.49 -18.57
CA HIS A 127 6.49 -15.66 -18.19
C HIS A 127 5.74 -14.32 -18.26
N PRO A 128 5.47 -13.80 -19.48
CA PRO A 128 4.87 -12.48 -19.67
C PRO A 128 3.48 -12.32 -19.04
N GLN A 129 2.76 -13.42 -18.79
CA GLN A 129 1.45 -13.44 -18.13
C GLN A 129 1.48 -13.20 -16.61
N HIS A 130 2.66 -13.05 -16.02
CA HIS A 130 2.84 -12.85 -14.57
C HIS A 130 3.65 -11.59 -14.23
N ARG A 131 3.84 -10.69 -15.20
CA ARG A 131 4.69 -9.51 -15.05
C ARG A 131 4.19 -8.56 -13.99
N GLU A 132 2.88 -8.44 -13.85
CA GLU A 132 2.28 -7.62 -12.81
C GLU A 132 2.65 -8.13 -11.40
N LEU A 133 2.47 -9.42 -11.12
CA LEU A 133 2.86 -10.02 -9.84
C LEU A 133 4.37 -9.92 -9.59
N LEU A 134 5.19 -10.13 -10.62
CA LEU A 134 6.65 -10.02 -10.50
C LEU A 134 7.08 -8.59 -10.18
N ARG A 135 6.48 -7.58 -10.82
CA ARG A 135 6.72 -6.16 -10.48
C ARG A 135 6.33 -5.87 -9.02
N MET A 136 5.22 -6.43 -8.55
CA MET A 136 4.80 -6.29 -7.15
C MET A 136 5.75 -6.98 -6.17
N ILE A 137 6.34 -8.14 -6.52
CA ILE A 137 7.36 -8.78 -5.66
C ILE A 137 8.61 -7.88 -5.62
N MET A 138 9.08 -7.41 -6.78
CA MET A 138 10.28 -6.57 -6.88
C MET A 138 10.15 -5.28 -6.07
N SER A 139 8.97 -4.65 -6.04
CA SER A 139 8.73 -3.43 -5.26
C SER A 139 8.82 -3.65 -3.74
N THR A 140 8.66 -4.88 -3.25
CA THR A 140 8.77 -5.23 -1.81
C THR A 140 10.17 -5.63 -1.36
N VAL A 141 11.03 -6.09 -2.27
CA VAL A 141 12.35 -6.68 -1.94
C VAL A 141 13.48 -5.65 -2.03
N GLY A 142 13.38 -4.70 -2.95
CA GLY A 142 14.47 -3.80 -3.30
C GLY A 142 15.41 -4.36 -4.36
N ARG A 143 16.16 -3.47 -5.03
CA ARG A 143 17.00 -3.81 -6.17
C ARG A 143 18.15 -4.75 -5.84
N GLY A 144 18.77 -4.58 -4.68
CA GLY A 144 20.08 -5.16 -4.41
C GLY A 144 21.14 -4.62 -5.37
N GLY A 145 22.29 -5.28 -5.38
CA GLY A 145 23.39 -4.96 -6.30
C GLY A 145 24.69 -5.66 -5.95
N GLU A 146 25.54 -5.82 -6.95
CA GLU A 146 26.91 -6.29 -6.79
C GLU A 146 27.80 -5.21 -6.13
N GLY A 147 28.68 -5.63 -5.21
CA GLY A 147 29.76 -4.79 -4.69
C GLY A 147 29.49 -4.03 -3.39
N ASP A 148 30.31 -3.00 -3.16
CA ASP A 148 30.47 -2.27 -1.89
C ASP A 148 29.38 -1.24 -1.60
N VAL A 149 28.30 -1.16 -2.40
CA VAL A 149 27.18 -0.21 -2.16
C VAL A 149 26.54 -0.44 -0.79
N GLY A 150 26.34 -1.70 -0.38
CA GLY A 150 25.93 -2.02 0.98
C GLY A 150 27.00 -1.64 2.02
N GLN A 151 28.28 -1.79 1.69
CA GLN A 151 29.39 -1.44 2.59
C GLN A 151 29.45 0.07 2.84
N ARG A 152 29.08 0.91 1.85
CA ARG A 152 28.98 2.37 2.02
C ARG A 152 28.09 2.79 3.18
N ILE A 153 27.04 2.02 3.50
CA ILE A 153 26.20 2.28 4.67
C ILE A 153 27.04 2.33 5.96
N ARG A 154 28.02 1.42 6.11
CA ARG A 154 28.89 1.37 7.30
C ARG A 154 30.00 2.41 7.25
N ASP A 155 30.52 2.69 6.07
CA ASP A 155 31.66 3.59 5.93
C ASP A 155 31.22 5.06 6.04
N GLU A 156 30.10 5.43 5.42
CA GLU A 156 29.59 6.80 5.42
C GLU A 156 29.14 7.27 6.80
N ILE A 157 28.53 6.41 7.62
CA ILE A 157 28.13 6.79 8.99
C ILE A 157 29.35 7.15 9.86
N LEU A 158 30.50 6.48 9.64
CA LEU A 158 31.76 6.82 10.30
C LEU A 158 32.33 8.16 9.80
N VAL A 159 32.21 8.43 8.50
CA VAL A 159 32.61 9.71 7.91
C VAL A 159 31.75 10.85 8.46
N ILE A 160 30.43 10.67 8.56
CA ILE A 160 29.51 11.64 9.17
C ILE A 160 29.93 11.96 10.61
N GLN A 161 30.15 10.93 11.43
CA GLN A 161 30.57 11.09 12.83
C GLN A 161 31.88 11.87 12.95
N ARG A 162 32.85 11.58 12.08
CA ARG A 162 34.15 12.25 12.08
C ARG A 162 34.05 13.70 11.60
N ASN A 163 33.41 13.92 10.45
CA ASN A 163 33.33 15.24 9.82
C ASN A 163 32.53 16.24 10.65
N ASN A 164 31.55 15.74 11.42
CA ASN A 164 30.68 16.57 12.24
C ASN A 164 31.01 16.51 13.73
N ASP A 165 32.04 15.78 14.17
CA ASP A 165 32.39 15.63 15.59
C ASP A 165 31.18 15.20 16.46
N CYS A 166 30.40 14.25 15.95
CA CYS A 166 29.15 13.79 16.58
C CYS A 166 29.20 12.31 17.03
N LYS A 167 30.40 11.77 17.24
CA LYS A 167 30.59 10.42 17.75
C LYS A 167 30.10 10.30 19.20
N GLY A 168 29.45 9.17 19.51
CA GLY A 168 28.91 8.87 20.84
C GLY A 168 27.38 8.95 20.89
N GLY A 169 26.80 8.64 22.05
CA GLY A 169 25.35 8.63 22.27
C GLY A 169 24.61 7.87 21.17
N MET A 170 23.52 8.48 20.68
CA MET A 170 22.66 7.91 19.64
C MET A 170 23.42 7.57 18.35
N MET A 171 24.36 8.42 17.91
CA MET A 171 25.08 8.19 16.66
C MET A 171 25.96 6.94 16.72
N GLU A 172 26.62 6.69 17.86
CA GLU A 172 27.42 5.47 18.04
C GLU A 172 26.51 4.24 18.14
N GLU A 173 25.41 4.32 18.88
CA GLU A 173 24.43 3.24 19.00
C GLU A 173 23.83 2.87 17.63
N TRP A 174 23.47 3.87 16.82
CA TRP A 174 22.97 3.66 15.47
C TRP A 174 24.04 3.06 14.54
N HIS A 175 25.29 3.52 14.63
CA HIS A 175 26.40 2.90 13.92
C HIS A 175 26.57 1.42 14.30
N GLN A 176 26.52 1.07 15.59
CA GLN A 176 26.59 -0.34 16.03
C GLN A 176 25.41 -1.16 15.51
N LYS A 177 24.21 -0.57 15.46
CA LYS A 177 23.03 -1.18 14.85
C LYS A 177 23.24 -1.47 13.37
N LEU A 178 23.68 -0.49 12.58
CA LEU A 178 23.96 -0.64 11.15
C LEU A 178 25.08 -1.67 10.89
N HIS A 179 26.06 -1.73 11.78
CA HIS A 179 27.12 -2.73 11.73
C HIS A 179 26.64 -4.14 12.11
N ASN A 180 25.57 -4.29 12.88
CA ASN A 180 24.97 -5.60 13.14
C ASN A 180 23.99 -6.03 12.04
N ASN A 181 23.05 -5.14 11.73
CA ASN A 181 22.02 -5.35 10.73
C ASN A 181 21.41 -4.02 10.27
N THR A 182 21.61 -3.68 9.01
CA THR A 182 20.90 -2.56 8.38
C THR A 182 19.50 -2.99 7.94
N SER A 183 18.54 -2.06 7.96
CA SER A 183 17.13 -2.31 7.65
C SER A 183 16.44 -1.06 7.11
N PRO A 184 15.24 -1.19 6.50
CA PRO A 184 14.44 -0.03 6.07
C PRO A 184 14.18 1.01 7.17
N ASP A 185 14.09 0.59 8.45
CA ASP A 185 13.97 1.53 9.59
C ASP A 185 15.11 2.57 9.64
N ASP A 186 16.30 2.28 9.08
CA ASP A 186 17.43 3.22 9.05
C ASP A 186 17.16 4.45 8.16
N VAL A 187 16.37 4.29 7.09
CA VAL A 187 15.94 5.41 6.23
C VAL A 187 15.12 6.40 7.07
N VAL A 188 14.18 5.87 7.86
CA VAL A 188 13.30 6.68 8.72
C VAL A 188 14.09 7.31 9.87
N ILE A 189 15.02 6.58 10.48
CA ILE A 189 15.91 7.13 11.53
C ILE A 189 16.73 8.30 10.97
N CYS A 190 17.30 8.16 9.78
CA CYS A 190 18.01 9.24 9.11
C CYS A 190 17.10 10.46 8.85
N GLN A 191 15.86 10.21 8.40
CA GLN A 191 14.90 11.28 8.11
C GLN A 191 14.52 12.04 9.38
N ALA A 192 14.26 11.32 10.48
CA ALA A 192 13.95 11.92 11.77
C ALA A 192 15.11 12.79 12.28
N LEU A 193 16.37 12.38 12.06
CA LEU A 193 17.53 13.21 12.38
C LEU A 193 17.60 14.48 11.52
N ILE A 194 17.33 14.38 10.21
CA ILE A 194 17.28 15.55 9.32
C ILE A 194 16.18 16.52 9.75
N ASP A 195 14.98 16.02 10.06
CA ASP A 195 13.84 16.84 10.49
C ASP A 195 14.10 17.51 11.86
N TYR A 196 14.71 16.76 12.78
CA TYR A 196 15.20 17.27 14.06
C TYR A 196 16.18 18.45 13.86
N ILE A 197 17.15 18.31 12.95
CA ILE A 197 18.14 19.36 12.69
C ILE A 197 17.50 20.56 11.98
N LYS A 198 16.58 20.32 11.02
CA LYS A 198 15.84 21.39 10.31
C LYS A 198 14.93 22.19 11.24
N SER A 199 14.36 21.56 12.26
CA SER A 199 13.49 22.18 13.27
C SER A 199 14.25 22.86 14.43
N ASP A 200 15.52 23.22 14.21
CA ASP A 200 16.38 23.83 15.23
C ASP A 200 16.54 22.97 16.49
N PHE A 201 16.67 21.65 16.29
CA PHE A 201 16.89 20.64 17.33
C PHE A 201 15.68 20.46 18.26
N ASP A 202 14.46 20.49 17.72
CA ASP A 202 13.25 20.16 18.47
C ASP A 202 13.06 18.63 18.56
N ILE A 203 13.32 18.07 19.73
CA ILE A 203 13.21 16.63 19.99
C ILE A 203 11.78 16.09 19.77
N SER A 204 10.75 16.93 19.88
CA SER A 204 9.37 16.52 19.61
C SER A 204 9.16 16.16 18.13
N ILE A 205 9.86 16.86 17.22
CA ILE A 205 9.82 16.57 15.78
C ILE A 205 10.52 15.25 15.48
N TYR A 206 11.65 14.95 16.11
CA TYR A 206 12.31 13.65 15.99
C TYR A 206 11.37 12.49 16.31
N TRP A 207 10.74 12.54 17.49
CA TRP A 207 9.81 11.49 17.93
C TRP A 207 8.54 11.44 17.09
N LYS A 208 8.04 12.60 16.63
CA LYS A 208 6.89 12.68 15.71
C LYS A 208 7.20 11.98 14.39
N THR A 209 8.32 12.30 13.74
CA THR A 209 8.73 11.69 12.47
C THR A 209 8.88 10.17 12.62
N LEU A 210 9.50 9.68 13.71
CA LEU A 210 9.60 8.24 13.97
C LEU A 210 8.22 7.59 14.16
N ALA A 211 7.36 8.18 14.99
CA ALA A 211 6.04 7.63 15.31
C ALA A 211 5.11 7.57 14.10
N GLU A 212 5.08 8.62 13.27
CA GLU A 212 4.30 8.66 12.01
C GLU A 212 4.74 7.58 11.02
N ASN A 213 5.96 7.06 11.14
CA ASN A 213 6.51 5.99 10.32
C ASN A 213 6.52 4.61 11.03
N GLY A 214 5.84 4.49 12.17
CA GLY A 214 5.69 3.24 12.92
C GLY A 214 6.92 2.81 13.71
N ILE A 215 7.86 3.71 14.00
CA ILE A 215 9.02 3.43 14.84
C ILE A 215 8.77 4.01 16.24
N THR A 216 8.52 3.14 17.21
CA THR A 216 8.36 3.54 18.61
C THR A 216 9.68 3.43 19.39
N LYS A 217 9.71 3.95 20.62
CA LYS A 217 10.86 3.78 21.52
C LYS A 217 11.12 2.30 21.81
N GLU A 218 10.07 1.51 22.00
CA GLU A 218 10.16 0.06 22.20
C GLU A 218 10.79 -0.61 20.97
N ARG A 219 10.46 -0.15 19.76
CA ARG A 219 11.07 -0.64 18.52
C ARG A 219 12.57 -0.37 18.48
N LEU A 220 13.01 0.86 18.81
CA LEU A 220 14.44 1.20 18.88
C LEU A 220 15.21 0.34 19.90
N LEU A 221 14.56 0.00 21.01
CA LEU A 221 15.13 -0.87 22.06
C LEU A 221 15.07 -2.36 21.71
N SER A 222 14.25 -2.75 20.73
CA SER A 222 14.06 -4.16 20.34
C SER A 222 15.14 -4.69 19.41
N TYR A 223 15.97 -3.83 18.81
CA TYR A 223 17.06 -4.26 17.95
C TYR A 223 18.12 -5.03 18.75
N ASP A 224 18.74 -6.05 18.14
CA ASP A 224 19.89 -6.78 18.71
C ASP A 224 21.00 -5.83 19.23
N ARG A 225 21.17 -4.69 18.55
CA ARG A 225 21.94 -3.53 19.00
C ARG A 225 20.99 -2.35 19.15
N ALA A 226 20.44 -2.20 20.35
CA ALA A 226 19.46 -1.19 20.68
C ALA A 226 20.01 0.24 20.59
N ILE A 227 19.12 1.16 20.22
CA ILE A 227 19.35 2.61 20.29
C ILE A 227 18.61 3.12 21.52
N HIS A 228 19.36 3.60 22.52
CA HIS A 228 18.87 4.02 23.83
C HIS A 228 18.82 5.54 23.98
N SER A 229 19.79 6.21 23.37
CA SER A 229 20.05 7.64 23.57
C SER A 229 19.23 8.49 22.61
N ASP A 230 18.83 9.68 23.07
CA ASP A 230 18.24 10.71 22.21
C ASP A 230 19.34 11.41 21.39
N PRO A 231 19.03 11.95 20.20
CA PRO A 231 19.98 12.73 19.42
C PRO A 231 20.35 14.03 20.13
N SER A 232 21.65 14.28 20.28
CA SER A 232 22.19 15.48 20.94
C SER A 232 23.33 16.07 20.12
N PHE A 233 23.02 17.11 19.34
CA PHE A 233 23.97 17.81 18.47
C PHE A 233 24.17 19.26 18.91
N ARG A 234 25.32 19.83 18.54
CA ARG A 234 25.62 21.24 18.74
C ARG A 234 25.16 22.06 17.53
N ARG A 235 24.82 23.33 17.77
CA ARG A 235 24.31 24.23 16.72
C ARG A 235 25.32 24.48 15.59
N ASP A 236 26.62 24.48 15.90
CA ASP A 236 27.70 24.61 14.91
C ASP A 236 27.79 23.42 13.96
N GLN A 237 27.21 22.26 14.31
CA GLN A 237 27.22 21.06 13.47
C GLN A 237 26.08 21.04 12.43
N LYS A 238 25.13 21.99 12.50
CA LYS A 238 23.87 21.96 11.73
C LYS A 238 24.08 21.76 10.23
N ASP A 239 24.86 22.64 9.60
CA ASP A 239 25.01 22.65 8.14
C ASP A 239 25.79 21.43 7.63
N GLY A 240 26.82 21.02 8.37
CA GLY A 240 27.60 19.82 8.07
C GLY A 240 26.76 18.54 8.18
N LEU A 241 25.96 18.42 9.25
CA LEU A 241 25.07 17.27 9.45
C LEU A 241 23.98 17.20 8.38
N LEU A 242 23.35 18.32 8.03
CA LEU A 242 22.32 18.34 6.99
C LEU A 242 22.88 17.90 5.63
N ARG A 243 24.09 18.37 5.29
CA ARG A 243 24.78 17.93 4.07
C ARG A 243 25.06 16.44 4.13
N ASP A 244 25.79 15.98 5.14
CA ASP A 244 26.31 14.61 5.18
C ASP A 244 25.21 13.57 5.42
N LEU A 245 24.22 13.84 6.27
CA LEU A 245 23.02 12.98 6.43
C LEU A 245 22.14 13.01 5.18
N GLY A 246 22.08 14.13 4.45
CA GLY A 246 21.38 14.20 3.17
C GLY A 246 22.03 13.31 2.10
N HIS A 247 23.36 13.24 2.05
CA HIS A 247 24.07 12.27 1.22
C HIS A 247 23.80 10.82 1.69
N TYR A 248 23.89 10.58 3.00
CA TYR A 248 23.68 9.26 3.58
C TYR A 248 22.26 8.71 3.37
N MET A 249 21.26 9.59 3.42
CA MET A 249 19.87 9.27 3.09
C MET A 249 19.74 8.64 1.70
N ARG A 250 20.45 9.19 0.71
CA ARG A 250 20.43 8.65 -0.66
C ARG A 250 21.06 7.26 -0.72
N THR A 251 22.16 7.03 -0.02
CA THR A 251 22.78 5.71 0.10
C THR A 251 21.84 4.70 0.76
N LEU A 252 21.18 5.07 1.87
CA LEU A 252 20.22 4.20 2.56
C LEU A 252 19.02 3.86 1.67
N LYS A 253 18.45 4.84 0.97
CA LYS A 253 17.34 4.64 0.04
C LYS A 253 17.74 3.76 -1.14
N ALA A 254 18.93 3.95 -1.71
CA ALA A 254 19.42 3.10 -2.81
C ALA A 254 19.49 1.61 -2.45
N VAL A 255 19.71 1.28 -1.17
CA VAL A 255 19.79 -0.11 -0.68
C VAL A 255 18.43 -0.63 -0.20
N HIS A 256 17.68 0.16 0.55
CA HIS A 256 16.47 -0.30 1.25
C HIS A 256 15.14 0.11 0.60
N SER A 257 15.15 1.12 -0.27
CA SER A 257 13.94 1.62 -0.94
C SER A 257 13.88 1.09 -2.36
N GLY A 258 13.13 0.00 -2.55
CA GLY A 258 12.96 -0.65 -3.85
C GLY A 258 12.27 0.18 -4.94
N ALA A 259 11.76 1.37 -4.61
CA ALA A 259 11.09 2.26 -5.57
C ALA A 259 11.57 3.71 -5.44
N ASP A 260 12.79 3.95 -4.93
CA ASP A 260 13.34 5.30 -4.85
C ASP A 260 13.68 5.85 -6.25
N LEU A 261 13.01 6.93 -6.63
CA LEU A 261 13.09 7.50 -7.98
C LEU A 261 14.48 8.06 -8.31
N GLU A 262 15.12 8.78 -7.39
CA GLU A 262 16.46 9.33 -7.61
C GLU A 262 17.47 8.20 -7.84
N SER A 263 17.42 7.15 -7.01
CA SER A 263 18.29 5.98 -7.15
C SER A 263 18.03 5.22 -8.44
N ALA A 264 16.77 5.00 -8.82
CA ALA A 264 16.41 4.27 -10.04
C ALA A 264 16.85 5.02 -11.30
N ILE A 265 16.61 6.34 -11.36
CA ILE A 265 17.10 7.19 -12.45
C ILE A 265 18.63 7.18 -12.51
N SER A 266 19.32 7.34 -11.38
CA SER A 266 20.79 7.34 -11.33
C SER A 266 21.38 6.01 -11.81
N ASN A 267 20.77 4.87 -11.47
CA ASN A 267 21.22 3.56 -11.92
C ASN A 267 21.08 3.37 -13.45
N CYS A 268 20.05 3.97 -14.05
CA CYS A 268 19.83 3.94 -15.50
C CYS A 268 20.70 4.95 -16.26
N MET A 269 20.84 6.18 -15.74
CA MET A 269 21.64 7.23 -16.35
C MET A 269 23.15 7.05 -16.13
N GLY A 270 23.54 6.19 -15.18
CA GLY A 270 24.91 6.04 -14.74
C GLY A 270 25.34 7.18 -13.81
N TYR A 271 26.24 6.85 -12.88
CA TYR A 271 26.85 7.82 -12.00
C TYR A 271 28.23 7.34 -11.55
N GLN A 272 29.04 8.31 -11.14
CA GLN A 272 30.32 8.08 -10.48
C GLN A 272 30.29 8.78 -9.13
N ALA A 273 30.65 8.04 -8.08
CA ALA A 273 30.85 8.56 -6.75
C ALA A 273 32.27 8.19 -6.30
N GLU A 274 33.11 9.19 -6.09
CA GLU A 274 34.43 9.00 -5.52
C GLU A 274 34.30 8.58 -4.04
N GLY A 275 35.11 7.62 -3.61
CA GLY A 275 35.18 7.24 -2.21
C GLY A 275 36.02 8.24 -1.41
N GLU A 276 35.52 8.70 -0.27
CA GLU A 276 36.31 9.52 0.65
C GLU A 276 37.11 8.64 1.64
N GLY A 277 38.43 8.79 1.63
CA GLY A 277 39.32 8.10 2.56
C GLY A 277 39.38 6.59 2.34
N PHE A 278 38.75 5.81 3.24
CA PHE A 278 38.72 4.35 3.17
C PHE A 278 37.49 3.79 2.42
N MET A 279 36.56 4.68 2.02
CA MET A 279 35.38 4.29 1.26
C MET A 279 35.74 3.81 -0.15
N VAL A 280 35.01 2.80 -0.63
CA VAL A 280 35.13 2.34 -2.01
C VAL A 280 34.31 3.25 -2.94
N GLY A 281 34.92 3.66 -4.06
CA GLY A 281 34.22 4.41 -5.10
C GLY A 281 33.21 3.54 -5.85
N VAL A 282 32.18 4.17 -6.41
CA VAL A 282 31.14 3.49 -7.20
C VAL A 282 31.12 4.06 -8.61
N GLN A 283 31.18 3.18 -9.61
CA GLN A 283 30.99 3.54 -11.01
C GLN A 283 29.90 2.68 -11.61
N ILE A 284 28.78 3.30 -11.95
CA ILE A 284 27.68 2.67 -12.70
C ILE A 284 27.65 3.30 -14.09
N ASN A 285 27.79 2.45 -15.11
CA ASN A 285 27.66 2.91 -16.49
C ASN A 285 26.18 3.09 -16.87
N PRO A 286 25.86 4.08 -17.72
CA PRO A 286 24.52 4.26 -18.24
C PRO A 286 24.01 3.00 -18.96
N VAL A 287 22.72 2.76 -18.93
CA VAL A 287 22.09 1.70 -19.72
C VAL A 287 22.20 2.07 -21.20
N ALA A 288 22.62 1.11 -22.03
CA ALA A 288 22.72 1.30 -23.47
C ALA A 288 21.32 1.43 -24.10
N ASP A 289 21.24 2.07 -25.27
CA ASP A 289 20.03 2.14 -26.09
C ASP A 289 18.81 2.79 -25.41
N LEU A 290 19.03 3.68 -24.43
CA LEU A 290 17.97 4.56 -23.94
C LEU A 290 17.43 5.45 -25.09
N PRO A 291 16.12 5.71 -25.16
CA PRO A 291 15.54 6.54 -26.21
C PRO A 291 16.15 7.94 -26.25
N SER A 292 16.20 8.55 -27.44
CA SER A 292 16.68 9.92 -27.59
C SER A 292 15.77 10.89 -26.84
N GLY A 293 16.34 11.76 -25.99
CA GLY A 293 15.56 12.68 -25.15
C GLY A 293 15.15 12.09 -23.80
N PHE A 294 15.28 10.77 -23.60
CA PHE A 294 14.94 10.12 -22.34
C PHE A 294 15.78 10.64 -21.15
N PRO A 295 17.11 10.87 -21.28
CA PRO A 295 17.89 11.46 -20.19
C PRO A 295 17.42 12.87 -19.80
N GLU A 296 17.02 13.69 -20.78
CA GLU A 296 16.48 15.03 -20.55
C GLU A 296 15.14 14.96 -19.82
N LEU A 297 14.28 14.01 -20.19
CA LEU A 297 13.00 13.74 -19.52
C LEU A 297 13.20 13.30 -18.07
N LEU A 298 14.14 12.38 -17.80
CA LEU A 298 14.46 11.96 -16.43
C LEU A 298 15.01 13.10 -15.57
N ARG A 299 15.84 13.98 -16.15
CA ARG A 299 16.31 15.20 -15.44
C ARG A 299 15.16 16.17 -15.17
N PHE A 300 14.24 16.35 -16.12
CA PHE A 300 13.03 17.14 -15.92
C PHE A 300 12.23 16.60 -14.75
N ILE A 301 11.95 15.29 -14.73
CA ILE A 301 11.22 14.64 -13.62
C ILE A 301 11.91 14.96 -12.29
N LEU A 302 13.21 14.70 -12.16
CA LEU A 302 13.94 14.94 -10.90
C LEU A 302 13.85 16.39 -10.41
N GLN A 303 13.88 17.36 -11.33
CA GLN A 303 13.79 18.78 -10.98
C GLN A 303 12.40 19.20 -10.48
N HIS A 304 11.35 18.49 -10.88
CA HIS A 304 9.96 18.86 -10.62
C HIS A 304 9.26 17.92 -9.60
N VAL A 305 9.94 16.90 -9.07
CA VAL A 305 9.36 15.95 -8.08
C VAL A 305 8.80 16.66 -6.86
N GLU A 306 9.42 17.75 -6.40
CA GLU A 306 8.99 18.51 -5.24
C GLU A 306 7.98 19.63 -5.57
N ASP A 307 7.64 19.82 -6.85
CA ASP A 307 6.72 20.88 -7.25
C ASP A 307 5.32 20.68 -6.71
N ARG A 308 4.67 21.80 -6.39
CA ARG A 308 3.27 21.83 -5.95
C ARG A 308 2.31 21.55 -7.10
N ASN A 309 2.56 22.15 -8.28
CA ASN A 309 1.77 21.87 -9.47
C ASN A 309 2.32 20.62 -10.15
N VAL A 310 1.58 19.52 -10.01
CA VAL A 310 2.04 18.20 -10.42
C VAL A 310 1.65 17.80 -11.84
N GLU A 311 0.89 18.62 -12.57
CA GLU A 311 0.33 18.25 -13.89
C GLU A 311 1.44 17.87 -14.88
N ALA A 312 2.40 18.79 -15.09
CA ALA A 312 3.55 18.55 -15.98
C ALA A 312 4.47 17.42 -15.48
N LEU A 313 4.58 17.24 -14.16
CA LEU A 313 5.32 16.13 -13.56
C LEU A 313 4.68 14.79 -13.92
N ILE A 314 3.35 14.65 -13.78
CA ILE A 314 2.63 13.40 -14.07
C ILE A 314 2.71 13.09 -15.57
N GLU A 315 2.59 14.09 -16.45
CA GLU A 315 2.79 13.93 -17.89
C GLU A 315 4.20 13.39 -18.19
N GLY A 316 5.24 14.02 -17.64
CA GLY A 316 6.62 13.58 -17.84
C GLY A 316 6.89 12.18 -17.30
N LEU A 317 6.32 11.83 -16.14
CA LEU A 317 6.40 10.48 -15.58
C LEU A 317 5.77 9.44 -16.52
N LEU A 318 4.58 9.73 -17.08
CA LEU A 318 3.90 8.82 -18.00
C LEU A 318 4.62 8.68 -19.33
N GLU A 319 5.09 9.78 -19.90
CA GLU A 319 5.92 9.77 -21.11
C GLU A 319 7.16 8.89 -20.89
N ALA A 320 7.81 9.01 -19.72
CA ALA A 320 8.95 8.16 -19.40
C ALA A 320 8.55 6.68 -19.31
N ARG A 321 7.40 6.35 -18.72
CA ARG A 321 6.93 4.95 -18.68
C ARG A 321 6.57 4.41 -20.07
N GLN A 322 5.98 5.22 -20.94
CA GLN A 322 5.66 4.85 -22.32
C GLN A 322 6.94 4.56 -23.13
N GLU A 323 7.92 5.46 -23.08
CA GLU A 323 9.21 5.34 -23.77
C GLU A 323 10.04 4.16 -23.24
N LEU A 324 9.91 3.85 -21.95
CA LEU A 324 10.58 2.72 -21.31
C LEU A 324 9.97 1.37 -21.71
N ARG A 325 8.67 1.32 -22.02
CA ARG A 325 7.94 0.07 -22.21
C ARG A 325 8.52 -0.84 -23.30
N PRO A 326 8.92 -0.37 -24.50
CA PRO A 326 9.56 -1.22 -25.50
C PRO A 326 10.86 -1.89 -25.00
N LEU A 327 11.59 -1.26 -24.08
CA LEU A 327 12.80 -1.82 -23.49
C LEU A 327 12.48 -2.90 -22.46
N LEU A 328 11.42 -2.73 -21.66
CA LEU A 328 10.95 -3.75 -20.71
C LEU A 328 10.50 -5.04 -21.39
N LEU A 329 10.08 -4.96 -22.66
CA LEU A 329 9.63 -6.13 -23.42
C LEU A 329 10.79 -6.91 -24.07
N LYS A 330 12.01 -6.36 -24.06
CA LYS A 330 13.20 -6.97 -24.65
C LYS A 330 14.09 -7.55 -23.56
N SER A 331 14.76 -8.65 -23.87
CA SER A 331 15.85 -9.14 -23.02
C SER A 331 17.02 -8.15 -23.09
N SER A 332 17.56 -7.78 -21.93
CA SER A 332 18.71 -6.87 -21.80
C SER A 332 19.50 -7.24 -20.54
N ASP A 333 20.82 -7.09 -20.57
CA ASP A 333 21.70 -7.34 -19.43
C ASP A 333 21.43 -6.40 -18.24
N ARG A 334 20.71 -5.30 -18.47
CA ARG A 334 20.33 -4.31 -17.46
C ARG A 334 18.79 -4.19 -17.30
N LEU A 335 18.03 -5.23 -17.68
CA LEU A 335 16.56 -5.23 -17.57
C LEU A 335 16.08 -4.95 -16.14
N LYS A 336 16.76 -5.51 -15.13
CA LYS A 336 16.53 -5.21 -13.71
C LYS A 336 16.46 -3.70 -13.43
N ASP A 337 17.40 -2.91 -13.93
CA ASP A 337 17.41 -1.46 -13.70
C ASP A 337 16.20 -0.77 -14.32
N LEU A 338 15.83 -1.18 -15.52
CA LEU A 338 14.66 -0.65 -16.22
C LEU A 338 13.37 -1.01 -15.48
N LEU A 339 13.26 -2.23 -14.93
CA LEU A 339 12.11 -2.65 -14.12
C LEU A 339 11.99 -1.80 -12.84
N PHE A 340 13.10 -1.57 -12.15
CA PHE A 340 13.11 -0.72 -10.96
C PHE A 340 12.82 0.75 -11.27
N LEU A 341 13.26 1.26 -12.43
CA LEU A 341 12.87 2.57 -12.92
C LEU A 341 11.36 2.65 -13.18
N ASP A 342 10.76 1.68 -13.88
CA ASP A 342 9.33 1.65 -14.13
C ASP A 342 8.49 1.57 -12.83
N ILE A 343 8.94 0.79 -11.84
CA ILE A 343 8.31 0.71 -10.51
C ILE A 343 8.38 2.05 -9.78
N ALA A 344 9.54 2.73 -9.83
CA ALA A 344 9.72 4.03 -9.19
C ALA A 344 8.88 5.13 -9.87
N LEU A 345 8.80 5.12 -11.20
CA LEU A 345 7.94 6.02 -11.97
C LEU A 345 6.46 5.81 -11.61
N ASP A 346 5.97 4.56 -11.60
CA ASP A 346 4.60 4.20 -11.21
C ASP A 346 4.26 4.69 -9.79
N SER A 347 5.14 4.41 -8.82
CA SER A 347 4.97 4.87 -7.44
C SER A 347 4.95 6.41 -7.34
N THR A 348 5.72 7.11 -8.17
CA THR A 348 5.76 8.58 -8.18
C THR A 348 4.50 9.17 -8.80
N VAL A 349 3.92 8.55 -9.82
CA VAL A 349 2.63 8.99 -10.38
C VAL A 349 1.55 8.97 -9.30
N ARG A 350 1.51 7.90 -8.49
CA ARG A 350 0.57 7.79 -7.37
C ARG A 350 0.74 8.95 -6.38
N THR A 351 1.95 9.15 -5.85
CA THR A 351 2.20 10.18 -4.83
C THR A 351 2.05 11.60 -5.37
N ALA A 352 2.39 11.85 -6.63
CA ALA A 352 2.13 13.12 -7.30
C ALA A 352 0.61 13.39 -7.42
N THR A 353 -0.16 12.37 -7.81
CA THR A 353 -1.63 12.49 -7.91
C THR A 353 -2.28 12.76 -6.56
N GLU A 354 -1.86 12.07 -5.50
CA GLU A 354 -2.35 12.29 -4.13
C GLU A 354 -2.12 13.74 -3.66
N ARG A 355 -0.96 14.33 -3.99
CA ARG A 355 -0.67 15.75 -3.72
C ARG A 355 -1.58 16.70 -4.50
N ALA A 356 -2.04 16.31 -5.69
CA ALA A 356 -2.95 17.11 -6.50
C ALA A 356 -4.37 17.23 -5.91
N TYR A 357 -4.74 16.39 -4.93
CA TYR A 357 -6.12 16.28 -4.48
C TYR A 357 -6.71 17.58 -3.94
N GLU A 358 -5.93 18.37 -3.22
CA GLU A 358 -6.41 19.66 -2.72
C GLU A 358 -6.74 20.64 -3.85
N GLU A 359 -5.88 20.71 -4.87
CA GLU A 359 -6.09 21.60 -6.02
C GLU A 359 -7.26 21.13 -6.88
N LEU A 360 -7.42 19.81 -7.04
CA LEU A 360 -8.51 19.20 -7.78
C LEU A 360 -9.87 19.33 -7.08
N ASN A 361 -9.95 19.75 -5.82
CA ASN A 361 -11.23 19.95 -5.12
C ASN A 361 -12.08 21.06 -5.75
N ASN A 362 -11.42 22.07 -6.33
CA ASN A 362 -12.08 23.24 -6.93
C ASN A 362 -11.97 23.24 -8.46
N ALA A 363 -11.50 22.14 -9.06
CA ALA A 363 -11.27 22.05 -10.49
C ALA A 363 -12.57 21.74 -11.25
N GLY A 364 -12.69 22.27 -12.47
CA GLY A 364 -13.77 21.92 -13.38
C GLY A 364 -13.70 20.45 -13.84
N PRO A 365 -14.82 19.89 -14.35
CA PRO A 365 -14.91 18.48 -14.73
C PRO A 365 -13.87 18.08 -15.79
N GLU A 366 -13.53 18.98 -16.72
CA GLU A 366 -12.50 18.73 -17.73
C GLU A 366 -11.14 18.39 -17.13
N LYS A 367 -10.69 19.14 -16.13
CA LYS A 367 -9.39 18.91 -15.47
C LYS A 367 -9.40 17.60 -14.68
N ILE A 368 -10.51 17.28 -14.01
CA ILE A 368 -10.64 15.99 -13.30
C ILE A 368 -10.62 14.83 -14.29
N MET A 369 -11.34 14.93 -15.42
CA MET A 369 -11.30 13.93 -16.49
C MET A 369 -9.89 13.76 -17.06
N TYR A 370 -9.12 14.84 -17.20
CA TYR A 370 -7.75 14.78 -17.65
C TYR A 370 -6.86 13.99 -16.67
N PHE A 371 -6.91 14.29 -15.38
CA PHE A 371 -6.19 13.51 -14.37
C PHE A 371 -6.63 12.04 -14.35
N ILE A 372 -7.91 11.75 -14.55
CA ILE A 372 -8.41 10.38 -14.72
C ILE A 372 -7.72 9.68 -15.89
N THR A 373 -7.53 10.34 -17.05
CA THR A 373 -6.81 9.74 -18.19
C THR A 373 -5.36 9.40 -17.84
N LEU A 374 -4.66 10.30 -17.16
CA LEU A 374 -3.26 10.10 -16.76
C LEU A 374 -3.11 8.91 -15.82
N VAL A 375 -3.93 8.84 -14.76
CA VAL A 375 -3.85 7.75 -13.77
C VAL A 375 -4.32 6.41 -14.35
N LEU A 376 -5.35 6.43 -15.21
CA LEU A 376 -5.83 5.24 -15.90
C LEU A 376 -4.78 4.67 -16.86
N GLU A 377 -4.09 5.53 -17.60
CA GLU A 377 -2.96 5.12 -18.43
C GLU A 377 -1.83 4.51 -17.60
N ASN A 378 -1.47 5.14 -16.47
CA ASN A 378 -0.48 4.62 -15.54
C ASN A 378 -0.84 3.20 -15.06
N LEU A 379 -2.11 2.98 -14.73
CA LEU A 379 -2.63 1.67 -14.30
C LEU A 379 -2.61 0.65 -15.44
N ALA A 380 -2.95 1.06 -16.67
CA ALA A 380 -2.92 0.21 -17.85
C ALA A 380 -1.49 -0.23 -18.21
N LEU A 381 -0.48 0.62 -18.02
CA LEU A 381 0.93 0.28 -18.21
C LEU A 381 1.42 -0.77 -17.20
N SER A 382 0.81 -0.79 -16.01
CA SER A 382 1.16 -1.69 -14.91
C SER A 382 0.39 -3.02 -14.88
N SER A 383 -0.70 -3.13 -15.65
CA SER A 383 -1.60 -4.30 -15.64
C SER A 383 -1.31 -5.27 -16.78
N ASP A 384 -1.33 -6.57 -16.51
CA ASP A 384 -1.14 -7.60 -17.54
C ASP A 384 -2.37 -7.73 -18.45
N ASP A 385 -3.56 -7.89 -17.86
CA ASP A 385 -4.85 -7.81 -18.56
C ASP A 385 -5.41 -6.39 -18.47
N ASN A 386 -5.17 -5.60 -19.52
CA ASN A 386 -5.46 -4.16 -19.54
C ASN A 386 -6.41 -3.73 -20.67
N GLU A 387 -7.02 -4.67 -21.40
CA GLU A 387 -7.88 -4.37 -22.56
C GLU A 387 -9.03 -3.42 -22.18
N ASP A 388 -9.73 -3.73 -21.10
CA ASP A 388 -10.82 -2.88 -20.60
C ASP A 388 -10.35 -1.49 -20.15
N LEU A 389 -9.15 -1.39 -19.58
CA LEU A 389 -8.56 -0.11 -19.18
C LEU A 389 -8.24 0.75 -20.41
N ILE A 390 -7.74 0.14 -21.50
CA ILE A 390 -7.48 0.82 -22.77
C ILE A 390 -8.79 1.33 -23.40
N TYR A 391 -9.87 0.54 -23.36
CA TYR A 391 -11.18 1.00 -23.83
C TYR A 391 -11.72 2.16 -22.99
N CYS A 392 -11.55 2.11 -21.68
CA CYS A 392 -11.90 3.23 -20.80
C CYS A 392 -11.08 4.49 -21.13
N LEU A 393 -9.78 4.35 -21.38
CA LEU A 393 -8.89 5.48 -21.74
C LEU A 393 -9.36 6.17 -23.02
N LYS A 394 -9.64 5.39 -24.08
CA LYS A 394 -10.24 5.90 -25.33
C LYS A 394 -11.58 6.59 -25.07
N GLY A 395 -12.41 6.01 -24.20
CA GLY A 395 -13.66 6.59 -23.76
C GLY A 395 -13.47 7.97 -23.11
N TRP A 396 -12.51 8.10 -22.20
CA TRP A 396 -12.25 9.36 -21.50
C TRP A 396 -11.72 10.45 -22.43
N HIS A 397 -10.83 10.11 -23.37
CA HIS A 397 -10.39 11.09 -24.39
C HIS A 397 -11.57 11.62 -25.23
N LEU A 398 -12.50 10.75 -25.61
CA LEU A 398 -13.71 11.19 -26.32
C LEU A 398 -14.61 12.04 -25.41
N ALA A 399 -14.79 11.66 -24.14
CA ALA A 399 -15.56 12.43 -23.17
C ALA A 399 -15.00 13.85 -22.98
N ILE A 400 -13.67 14.00 -22.89
CA ILE A 400 -12.98 15.30 -22.82
C ILE A 400 -13.24 16.11 -24.10
N SER A 401 -13.13 15.50 -25.28
CA SER A 401 -13.43 16.17 -26.56
C SER A 401 -14.89 16.66 -26.65
N MET A 402 -15.84 15.84 -26.18
CA MET A 402 -17.26 16.20 -26.12
C MET A 402 -17.53 17.33 -25.12
N CYS A 403 -16.85 17.32 -23.98
CA CYS A 403 -16.94 18.38 -22.97
C CYS A 403 -16.43 19.72 -23.53
N LYS A 404 -15.25 19.71 -24.18
CA LYS A 404 -14.66 20.90 -24.83
C LYS A 404 -15.55 21.48 -25.93
N SER A 405 -16.22 20.63 -26.68
CA SER A 405 -17.16 21.03 -27.74
C SER A 405 -18.57 21.36 -27.23
N GLN A 406 -18.80 21.31 -25.90
CA GLN A 406 -20.09 21.57 -25.26
C GLN A 406 -21.24 20.70 -25.84
N SER A 407 -20.93 19.46 -26.21
CA SER A 407 -21.94 18.52 -26.72
C SER A 407 -23.01 18.25 -25.68
N ALA A 408 -24.30 18.32 -26.04
CA ALA A 408 -25.40 18.18 -25.09
C ALA A 408 -25.40 16.86 -24.28
N HIS A 409 -24.69 15.82 -24.74
CA HIS A 409 -24.66 14.50 -24.11
C HIS A 409 -23.29 14.16 -23.51
N TRP A 410 -22.37 15.14 -23.39
CA TRP A 410 -21.01 14.89 -22.90
C TRP A 410 -21.03 14.27 -21.50
N ALA A 411 -21.89 14.76 -20.60
CA ALA A 411 -21.95 14.29 -19.22
C ALA A 411 -22.50 12.87 -19.11
N LEU A 412 -23.52 12.53 -19.92
CA LEU A 412 -24.08 11.18 -19.98
C LEU A 412 -23.07 10.18 -20.56
N TYR A 413 -22.32 10.60 -21.59
CA TYR A 413 -21.26 9.78 -22.16
C TYR A 413 -20.09 9.59 -21.17
N ALA A 414 -19.62 10.68 -20.53
CA ALA A 414 -18.60 10.61 -19.50
C ALA A 414 -19.02 9.69 -18.34
N LYS A 415 -20.30 9.72 -17.95
CA LYS A 415 -20.84 8.83 -16.91
C LYS A 415 -20.73 7.36 -17.31
N SER A 416 -21.06 7.00 -18.56
CA SER A 416 -20.97 5.61 -18.99
C SER A 416 -19.53 5.10 -19.00
N VAL A 417 -18.57 5.96 -19.38
CA VAL A 417 -17.13 5.67 -19.29
C VAL A 417 -16.68 5.55 -17.84
N LEU A 418 -17.18 6.43 -16.96
CA LEU A 418 -16.92 6.39 -15.52
C LEU A 418 -17.38 5.05 -14.92
N ASP A 419 -18.60 4.61 -15.22
CA ASP A 419 -19.13 3.34 -14.73
C ASP A 419 -18.35 2.14 -15.28
N ARG A 420 -17.96 2.17 -16.56
CA ARG A 420 -17.07 1.13 -17.12
C ARG A 420 -15.71 1.11 -16.42
N THR A 421 -15.16 2.28 -16.09
CA THR A 421 -13.87 2.37 -15.38
C THR A 421 -13.99 1.80 -13.96
N ARG A 422 -15.10 2.07 -13.24
CA ARG A 422 -15.39 1.46 -11.93
C ARG A 422 -15.52 -0.06 -12.01
N LEU A 423 -16.16 -0.58 -13.06
CA LEU A 423 -16.25 -2.03 -13.28
C LEU A 423 -14.85 -2.63 -13.50
N GLY A 424 -14.00 -1.99 -14.32
CA GLY A 424 -12.62 -2.42 -14.52
C GLY A 424 -11.81 -2.47 -13.20
N LEU A 425 -11.94 -1.42 -12.38
CA LEU A 425 -11.33 -1.38 -11.04
C LEU A 425 -11.85 -2.49 -10.12
N SER A 426 -13.16 -2.74 -10.14
CA SER A 426 -13.80 -3.77 -9.31
C SER A 426 -13.35 -5.18 -9.72
N SER A 427 -13.34 -5.49 -11.02
CA SER A 427 -12.83 -6.75 -11.56
C SER A 427 -11.37 -6.99 -11.15
N LYS A 428 -10.55 -5.93 -11.13
CA LYS A 428 -9.15 -6.01 -10.72
C LYS A 428 -9.01 -6.29 -9.22
N ALA A 429 -9.79 -5.60 -8.39
CA ALA A 429 -9.83 -5.84 -6.95
C ALA A 429 -10.28 -7.27 -6.62
N GLU A 430 -11.30 -7.78 -7.33
CA GLU A 430 -11.78 -9.16 -7.18
C GLU A 430 -10.73 -10.18 -7.61
N TRP A 431 -9.96 -9.92 -8.67
CA TRP A 431 -8.83 -10.76 -9.04
C TRP A 431 -7.78 -10.80 -7.94
N TYR A 432 -7.30 -9.65 -7.44
CA TYR A 432 -6.35 -9.60 -6.33
C TYR A 432 -6.88 -10.34 -5.10
N GLN A 433 -8.15 -10.11 -4.73
CA GLN A 433 -8.78 -10.78 -3.59
C GLN A 433 -8.73 -12.30 -3.76
N ARG A 434 -9.01 -12.80 -4.97
CA ARG A 434 -9.00 -14.23 -5.27
C ARG A 434 -7.60 -14.85 -5.18
N ILE A 435 -6.56 -14.14 -5.64
CA ILE A 435 -5.21 -14.71 -5.76
C ILE A 435 -4.32 -14.46 -4.54
N LEU A 436 -4.51 -13.34 -3.83
CA LEU A 436 -3.65 -12.93 -2.71
C LEU A 436 -4.25 -13.30 -1.34
N GLN A 437 -5.53 -13.02 -1.12
CA GLN A 437 -6.13 -13.17 0.21
C GLN A 437 -6.05 -14.59 0.77
N PRO A 438 -6.33 -15.67 0.01
CA PRO A 438 -6.22 -17.03 0.53
C PRO A 438 -4.80 -17.36 1.00
N SER A 439 -3.78 -16.89 0.27
CA SER A 439 -2.38 -17.09 0.65
C SER A 439 -2.00 -16.25 1.87
N ALA A 440 -2.54 -15.04 2.01
CA ALA A 440 -2.35 -14.20 3.19
C ALA A 440 -2.99 -14.81 4.45
N GLU A 441 -4.20 -15.35 4.33
CA GLU A 441 -4.88 -16.05 5.43
C GLU A 441 -4.15 -17.32 5.84
N TYR A 442 -3.81 -18.17 4.87
CA TYR A 442 -3.14 -19.44 5.14
C TYR A 442 -1.74 -19.24 5.72
N LEU A 443 -0.88 -18.52 5.00
CA LEU A 443 0.50 -18.29 5.45
C LEU A 443 0.54 -17.40 6.70
N GLY A 444 -0.30 -16.37 6.77
CA GLY A 444 -0.36 -15.49 7.94
C GLY A 444 -0.74 -16.24 9.22
N SER A 445 -1.65 -17.22 9.12
CA SER A 445 -2.01 -18.08 10.25
C SER A 445 -0.85 -18.98 10.68
N LEU A 446 -0.13 -19.60 9.72
CA LEU A 446 1.04 -20.44 10.01
C LEU A 446 2.22 -19.65 10.62
N LEU A 447 2.38 -18.39 10.22
CA LEU A 447 3.45 -17.51 10.68
C LEU A 447 3.07 -16.67 11.91
N GLU A 448 1.87 -16.87 12.47
CA GLU A 448 1.35 -16.11 13.61
C GLU A 448 1.32 -14.58 13.38
N VAL A 449 1.01 -14.14 12.14
CA VAL A 449 0.84 -12.73 11.80
C VAL A 449 -0.38 -12.15 12.51
N ASP A 450 -0.32 -10.87 12.90
CA ASP A 450 -1.43 -10.18 13.56
C ASP A 450 -2.72 -10.26 12.70
N PRO A 451 -3.88 -10.73 13.24
CA PRO A 451 -5.09 -10.99 12.45
C PRO A 451 -5.60 -9.81 11.64
N TRP A 452 -5.45 -8.59 12.18
CA TRP A 452 -5.80 -7.37 11.46
C TRP A 452 -5.02 -7.24 10.15
N ALA A 453 -3.71 -7.48 10.15
CA ALA A 453 -2.86 -7.36 8.96
C ALA A 453 -3.19 -8.44 7.91
N ILE A 454 -3.64 -9.61 8.36
CA ILE A 454 -4.15 -10.69 7.49
C ILE A 454 -5.46 -10.24 6.83
N ASN A 455 -6.43 -9.79 7.62
CA ASN A 455 -7.80 -9.50 7.17
C ASN A 455 -7.89 -8.40 6.11
N ILE A 456 -6.99 -7.41 6.18
CA ILE A 456 -6.95 -6.28 5.23
C ILE A 456 -5.82 -6.41 4.19
N PHE A 457 -5.13 -7.56 4.13
CA PHE A 457 -3.91 -7.70 3.34
C PHE A 457 -4.11 -7.23 1.90
N THR A 458 -5.12 -7.75 1.21
CA THR A 458 -5.36 -7.46 -0.21
C THR A 458 -5.86 -6.04 -0.43
N GLU A 459 -6.66 -5.50 0.48
CA GLU A 459 -7.13 -4.13 0.40
C GLU A 459 -5.97 -3.13 0.51
N GLU A 460 -5.03 -3.38 1.42
CA GLU A 460 -3.82 -2.58 1.52
C GLU A 460 -2.95 -2.68 0.25
N VAL A 461 -2.98 -3.81 -0.48
CA VAL A 461 -2.28 -3.93 -1.77
C VAL A 461 -2.91 -2.98 -2.79
N ILE A 462 -4.25 -2.98 -2.85
CA ILE A 462 -5.01 -2.13 -3.77
C ILE A 462 -4.82 -0.66 -3.41
N ARG A 463 -4.90 -0.32 -2.12
CA ARG A 463 -4.75 1.04 -1.59
C ARG A 463 -3.35 1.62 -1.81
N ALA A 464 -2.33 0.77 -1.78
CA ALA A 464 -0.95 1.17 -2.06
C ALA A 464 -0.67 1.42 -3.56
N GLY A 465 -1.59 1.08 -4.46
CA GLY A 465 -1.43 1.20 -5.91
C GLY A 465 -2.23 2.36 -6.54
N SER A 466 -1.97 2.60 -7.82
CA SER A 466 -2.65 3.66 -8.62
C SER A 466 -4.14 3.42 -8.85
N ALA A 467 -4.66 2.22 -8.56
CA ALA A 467 -6.08 1.92 -8.62
C ALA A 467 -6.89 2.74 -7.60
N ALA A 468 -6.36 2.94 -6.39
CA ALA A 468 -7.01 3.72 -5.34
C ALA A 468 -7.08 5.20 -5.70
N THR A 469 -6.02 5.74 -6.32
CA THR A 469 -6.00 7.13 -6.73
C THR A 469 -6.98 7.42 -7.87
N LEU A 470 -7.08 6.49 -8.84
CA LEU A 470 -8.07 6.55 -9.90
C LEU A 470 -9.50 6.49 -9.35
N SER A 471 -9.75 5.58 -8.40
CA SER A 471 -11.07 5.45 -7.78
C SER A 471 -11.50 6.74 -7.09
N SER A 472 -10.58 7.38 -6.34
CA SER A 472 -10.85 8.65 -5.67
C SER A 472 -11.21 9.77 -6.64
N LEU A 473 -10.52 9.87 -7.78
CA LEU A 473 -10.83 10.86 -8.83
C LEU A 473 -12.20 10.61 -9.47
N ILE A 474 -12.53 9.34 -9.74
CA ILE A 474 -13.82 8.94 -10.27
C ILE A 474 -14.95 9.27 -9.30
N ASN A 475 -14.79 8.96 -8.02
CA ASN A 475 -15.78 9.27 -6.99
C ASN A 475 -15.94 10.78 -6.81
N ARG A 476 -14.90 11.57 -7.05
CA ARG A 476 -15.04 13.03 -7.09
C ARG A 476 -15.85 13.52 -8.29
N LEU A 477 -15.65 12.93 -9.47
CA LEU A 477 -16.30 13.37 -10.70
C LEU A 477 -17.78 12.95 -10.78
N ASP A 478 -18.14 11.81 -10.19
CA ASP A 478 -19.47 11.22 -10.35
C ASP A 478 -20.63 12.16 -9.98
N PRO A 479 -20.63 12.89 -8.85
CA PRO A 479 -21.73 13.79 -8.50
C PRO A 479 -21.92 14.90 -9.53
N VAL A 480 -20.81 15.44 -10.07
CA VAL A 480 -20.82 16.48 -11.12
C VAL A 480 -21.48 15.95 -12.39
N LEU A 481 -21.15 14.73 -12.80
CA LEU A 481 -21.75 14.11 -13.98
C LEU A 481 -23.23 13.78 -13.77
N ARG A 482 -23.60 13.30 -12.58
CA ARG A 482 -25.00 13.00 -12.25
C ARG A 482 -25.89 14.23 -12.26
N GLU A 483 -25.42 15.32 -11.67
CA GLU A 483 -26.12 16.61 -11.69
C GLU A 483 -26.27 17.12 -13.13
N THR A 484 -25.16 17.14 -13.89
CA THR A 484 -25.14 17.66 -15.26
C THR A 484 -25.99 16.83 -16.23
N ALA A 485 -26.02 15.50 -16.06
CA ALA A 485 -26.79 14.59 -16.90
C ALA A 485 -28.21 14.29 -16.36
N HIS A 486 -28.62 14.94 -15.26
CA HIS A 486 -29.91 14.73 -14.61
C HIS A 486 -30.23 13.25 -14.32
N LEU A 487 -29.25 12.52 -13.79
CA LEU A 487 -29.38 11.09 -13.51
C LEU A 487 -30.21 10.81 -12.25
N GLY A 488 -30.75 9.59 -12.16
CA GLY A 488 -31.70 9.17 -11.11
C GLY A 488 -31.14 9.19 -9.68
N SER A 489 -31.93 8.73 -8.72
CA SER A 489 -31.63 8.90 -7.29
C SER A 489 -30.65 7.88 -6.70
N TRP A 490 -30.20 6.88 -7.46
CA TRP A 490 -29.45 5.74 -6.93
C TRP A 490 -28.12 5.48 -7.63
N GLN A 491 -27.18 4.96 -6.86
CA GLN A 491 -25.98 4.31 -7.34
C GLN A 491 -25.82 2.99 -6.59
N VAL A 492 -25.65 1.89 -7.31
CA VAL A 492 -25.57 0.56 -6.72
C VAL A 492 -24.12 0.09 -6.75
N ILE A 493 -23.58 -0.28 -5.59
CA ILE A 493 -22.20 -0.76 -5.38
C ILE A 493 -22.16 -2.29 -5.43
N SER A 494 -23.15 -2.94 -4.80
CA SER A 494 -23.33 -4.40 -4.76
C SER A 494 -24.80 -4.74 -5.07
N PRO A 495 -25.11 -5.23 -6.28
CA PRO A 495 -26.49 -5.40 -6.76
C PRO A 495 -27.08 -6.75 -6.35
N VAL A 496 -27.19 -7.02 -5.05
CA VAL A 496 -27.78 -8.27 -4.54
C VAL A 496 -29.24 -8.07 -4.19
N GLU A 497 -30.12 -8.92 -4.73
CA GLU A 497 -31.52 -8.93 -4.32
C GLU A 497 -31.67 -9.48 -2.90
N VAL A 498 -32.33 -8.74 -2.01
CA VAL A 498 -32.46 -9.13 -0.61
C VAL A 498 -33.83 -8.81 -0.03
N VAL A 499 -34.14 -9.48 1.08
CA VAL A 499 -35.32 -9.20 1.93
C VAL A 499 -34.85 -9.09 3.37
N GLY A 500 -35.22 -8.02 4.07
CA GLY A 500 -34.80 -7.80 5.45
C GLY A 500 -35.61 -6.74 6.19
N TYR A 501 -35.44 -6.70 7.51
CA TYR A 501 -36.07 -5.71 8.38
C TYR A 501 -35.24 -4.43 8.38
N VAL A 502 -35.89 -3.28 8.23
CA VAL A 502 -35.17 -2.00 8.23
C VAL A 502 -34.75 -1.62 9.64
N ASP A 503 -33.47 -1.28 9.81
CA ASP A 503 -32.98 -0.52 10.96
C ASP A 503 -32.26 0.74 10.50
N VAL A 504 -32.34 1.79 11.30
CA VAL A 504 -31.81 3.12 10.97
C VAL A 504 -30.74 3.46 11.98
N VAL A 505 -29.56 3.81 11.48
CA VAL A 505 -28.37 4.11 12.27
C VAL A 505 -27.76 5.45 11.84
N GLU A 506 -27.15 6.16 12.77
CA GLU A 506 -26.46 7.42 12.44
C GLU A 506 -25.20 7.14 11.61
N GLU A 507 -24.33 6.27 12.10
CA GLU A 507 -23.08 5.88 11.44
C GLU A 507 -22.98 4.35 11.40
N LEU A 508 -22.48 3.80 10.29
CA LEU A 508 -22.21 2.36 10.19
C LEU A 508 -21.18 1.92 11.25
N LEU A 509 -20.19 2.77 11.51
CA LEU A 509 -19.14 2.56 12.51
C LEU A 509 -19.72 2.26 13.91
N ALA A 510 -20.84 2.89 14.27
CA ALA A 510 -21.49 2.72 15.57
C ALA A 510 -22.13 1.33 15.76
N VAL A 511 -22.31 0.59 14.67
CA VAL A 511 -22.95 -0.73 14.69
C VAL A 511 -22.07 -1.86 14.15
N GLN A 512 -20.87 -1.56 13.64
CA GLN A 512 -19.97 -2.55 13.02
C GLN A 512 -19.66 -3.79 13.89
N ASN A 513 -19.68 -3.65 15.22
CA ASN A 513 -19.44 -4.74 16.17
C ASN A 513 -20.73 -5.42 16.69
N LYS A 514 -21.89 -5.12 16.10
CA LYS A 514 -23.16 -5.77 16.43
C LYS A 514 -23.36 -7.02 15.58
N SER A 515 -24.16 -7.94 16.09
CA SER A 515 -24.70 -9.06 15.32
C SER A 515 -26.22 -8.97 15.36
N TYR A 516 -26.86 -9.04 14.19
CA TYR A 516 -28.31 -9.02 14.04
C TYR A 516 -28.84 -10.44 13.94
N ASP A 517 -29.84 -10.76 14.75
CA ASP A 517 -30.48 -12.08 14.83
C ASP A 517 -31.45 -12.38 13.66
N ARG A 518 -31.75 -11.36 12.86
CA ARG A 518 -32.62 -11.43 11.68
C ARG A 518 -31.99 -10.68 10.51
N PRO A 519 -32.30 -11.06 9.26
CA PRO A 519 -31.87 -10.33 8.07
C PRO A 519 -32.22 -8.84 8.19
N THR A 520 -31.21 -7.99 8.23
CA THR A 520 -31.38 -6.55 8.53
C THR A 520 -30.91 -5.68 7.36
N ILE A 521 -31.74 -4.70 6.98
CA ILE A 521 -31.41 -3.65 6.02
C ILE A 521 -31.03 -2.42 6.84
N LEU A 522 -29.76 -2.02 6.80
CA LEU A 522 -29.27 -0.83 7.48
C LEU A 522 -29.46 0.39 6.58
N VAL A 523 -30.18 1.39 7.08
CA VAL A 523 -30.19 2.74 6.50
C VAL A 523 -29.29 3.61 7.37
N ALA A 524 -28.03 3.77 6.93
CA ALA A 524 -27.01 4.52 7.63
C ALA A 524 -26.97 5.96 7.11
N LYS A 525 -26.91 6.96 8.00
CA LYS A 525 -26.75 8.36 7.54
C LYS A 525 -25.32 8.68 7.12
N SER A 526 -24.34 7.99 7.70
CA SER A 526 -22.95 8.13 7.28
C SER A 526 -22.21 6.79 7.18
N VAL A 527 -21.39 6.69 6.13
CA VAL A 527 -20.48 5.57 5.83
C VAL A 527 -19.19 6.15 5.26
N LYS A 528 -18.06 5.93 5.95
CA LYS A 528 -16.75 6.50 5.62
C LYS A 528 -15.93 5.61 4.68
N GLY A 529 -16.22 4.32 4.62
CA GLY A 529 -15.54 3.37 3.74
C GLY A 529 -14.73 2.30 4.48
N GLU A 530 -14.25 2.59 5.68
CA GLU A 530 -13.34 1.74 6.46
C GLU A 530 -14.08 0.84 7.47
N GLU A 531 -15.40 0.91 7.53
CA GLU A 531 -16.20 0.16 8.50
C GLU A 531 -16.40 -1.31 8.12
N GLU A 532 -16.59 -2.16 9.14
CA GLU A 532 -17.07 -3.53 8.96
C GLU A 532 -18.59 -3.59 8.81
N ILE A 533 -19.06 -4.53 7.98
CA ILE A 533 -20.50 -4.80 7.83
C ILE A 533 -20.91 -5.74 8.96
N PRO A 534 -21.85 -5.34 9.85
CA PRO A 534 -22.25 -6.16 10.98
C PRO A 534 -22.90 -7.49 10.54
N ASP A 535 -22.63 -8.57 11.26
CA ASP A 535 -23.23 -9.88 11.00
C ASP A 535 -24.76 -9.82 10.99
N GLY A 536 -25.40 -10.54 10.06
CA GLY A 536 -26.86 -10.53 9.87
C GLY A 536 -27.38 -9.36 9.03
N THR A 537 -26.52 -8.43 8.63
CA THR A 537 -26.86 -7.37 7.67
C THR A 537 -26.95 -7.94 6.25
N VAL A 538 -28.08 -7.71 5.58
CA VAL A 538 -28.29 -8.10 4.17
C VAL A 538 -28.26 -6.91 3.22
N ALA A 539 -28.43 -5.69 3.72
CA ALA A 539 -28.19 -4.49 2.92
C ALA A 539 -27.68 -3.30 3.74
N VAL A 540 -26.93 -2.43 3.08
CA VAL A 540 -26.57 -1.09 3.57
C VAL A 540 -27.06 -0.06 2.54
N LEU A 541 -27.82 0.94 2.98
CA LEU A 541 -28.30 2.07 2.18
C LEU A 541 -27.85 3.36 2.85
N THR A 542 -27.26 4.28 2.09
CA THR A 542 -26.64 5.49 2.65
C THR A 542 -26.74 6.68 1.68
N PRO A 543 -26.79 7.94 2.15
CA PRO A 543 -26.57 9.10 1.28
C PRO A 543 -25.09 9.29 0.88
N ASP A 544 -24.16 8.73 1.66
CA ASP A 544 -22.73 8.84 1.38
C ASP A 544 -22.34 7.96 0.19
N MET A 545 -21.32 8.37 -0.55
CA MET A 545 -20.75 7.61 -1.67
C MET A 545 -19.37 7.08 -1.29
N PRO A 546 -19.30 5.94 -0.58
CA PRO A 546 -18.03 5.32 -0.26
C PRO A 546 -17.35 4.84 -1.53
N ASP A 547 -16.02 4.82 -1.48
CA ASP A 547 -15.21 4.46 -2.62
C ASP A 547 -15.50 3.02 -3.08
N VAL A 548 -15.51 2.76 -4.39
CA VAL A 548 -15.79 1.43 -4.95
C VAL A 548 -14.77 0.37 -4.52
N LEU A 549 -13.57 0.82 -4.12
CA LEU A 549 -12.46 0.04 -3.60
C LEU A 549 -12.30 0.17 -2.08
N SER A 550 -13.19 0.88 -1.37
CA SER A 550 -13.16 0.94 0.09
C SER A 550 -13.44 -0.43 0.72
N HIS A 551 -12.94 -0.63 1.94
CA HIS A 551 -13.12 -1.85 2.71
C HIS A 551 -14.60 -2.30 2.74
N VAL A 552 -15.52 -1.40 3.11
CA VAL A 552 -16.96 -1.70 3.17
C VAL A 552 -17.55 -2.09 1.80
N SER A 553 -17.10 -1.46 0.71
CA SER A 553 -17.55 -1.78 -0.66
C SER A 553 -17.08 -3.15 -1.10
N VAL A 554 -15.81 -3.49 -0.84
CA VAL A 554 -15.22 -4.79 -1.14
C VAL A 554 -15.90 -5.90 -0.31
N ARG A 555 -16.08 -5.66 0.99
CA ARG A 555 -16.82 -6.56 1.90
C ARG A 555 -18.24 -6.80 1.44
N ALA A 556 -18.98 -5.75 1.05
CA ALA A 556 -20.35 -5.88 0.60
C ALA A 556 -20.48 -6.85 -0.59
N ARG A 557 -19.56 -6.77 -1.57
CA ARG A 557 -19.55 -7.69 -2.72
C ARG A 557 -19.21 -9.12 -2.31
N ASN A 558 -18.13 -9.28 -1.55
CA ASN A 558 -17.64 -10.60 -1.13
C ASN A 558 -18.67 -11.35 -0.28
N CYS A 559 -19.33 -10.63 0.64
CA CYS A 559 -20.35 -11.18 1.52
C CYS A 559 -21.75 -11.21 0.90
N LYS A 560 -21.90 -10.80 -0.37
CA LYS A 560 -23.19 -10.71 -1.09
C LYS A 560 -24.23 -9.88 -0.33
N VAL A 561 -23.81 -8.78 0.27
CA VAL A 561 -24.67 -7.78 0.91
C VAL A 561 -25.02 -6.72 -0.13
N CYS A 562 -26.31 -6.38 -0.24
CA CYS A 562 -26.74 -5.30 -1.12
C CYS A 562 -26.20 -3.97 -0.61
N PHE A 563 -25.54 -3.18 -1.47
CA PHE A 563 -24.99 -1.89 -1.06
C PHE A 563 -25.29 -0.82 -2.09
N ALA A 564 -25.95 0.26 -1.69
CA ALA A 564 -26.33 1.34 -2.60
C ALA A 564 -26.34 2.71 -1.92
N THR A 565 -25.95 3.72 -2.69
CA THR A 565 -26.04 5.13 -2.33
C THR A 565 -27.34 5.73 -2.89
N CYS A 566 -28.07 6.46 -2.05
CA CYS A 566 -29.29 7.18 -2.42
C CYS A 566 -29.08 8.70 -2.31
N PHE A 567 -29.17 9.41 -3.44
CA PHE A 567 -28.98 10.85 -3.51
C PHE A 567 -30.27 11.65 -3.26
N ASP A 568 -31.43 11.00 -3.20
CA ASP A 568 -32.71 11.66 -2.95
C ASP A 568 -33.09 11.61 -1.47
N PRO A 569 -33.07 12.76 -0.77
CA PRO A 569 -33.43 12.82 0.65
C PRO A 569 -34.86 12.34 0.94
N LYS A 570 -35.79 12.45 -0.02
CA LYS A 570 -37.17 12.00 0.16
C LYS A 570 -37.26 10.48 0.19
N ILE A 571 -36.52 9.80 -0.70
CA ILE A 571 -36.44 8.34 -0.72
C ILE A 571 -35.78 7.83 0.56
N LEU A 572 -34.68 8.46 0.99
CA LEU A 572 -34.05 8.12 2.27
C LEU A 572 -34.98 8.32 3.47
N ALA A 573 -35.74 9.42 3.51
CA ALA A 573 -36.72 9.67 4.57
C ALA A 573 -37.82 8.60 4.61
N ASP A 574 -38.31 8.11 3.45
CA ASP A 574 -39.31 7.03 3.39
C ASP A 574 -38.75 5.68 3.87
N LEU A 575 -37.49 5.37 3.49
CA LEU A 575 -36.77 4.20 3.99
C LEU A 575 -36.57 4.28 5.51
N GLN A 576 -36.16 5.44 6.03
CA GLN A 576 -36.02 5.67 7.47
C GLN A 576 -37.35 5.53 8.22
N ALA A 577 -38.44 6.06 7.66
CA ALA A 577 -39.80 5.92 8.20
C ALA A 577 -40.33 4.46 8.15
N SER A 578 -39.63 3.59 7.43
CA SER A 578 -39.92 2.16 7.36
C SER A 578 -39.17 1.33 8.40
N LYS A 579 -38.50 1.97 9.38
CA LYS A 579 -37.86 1.28 10.52
C LYS A 579 -38.76 0.20 11.14
N GLY A 580 -38.19 -0.99 11.31
CA GLY A 580 -38.85 -2.17 11.85
C GLY A 580 -39.74 -2.92 10.85
N LYS A 581 -39.99 -2.39 9.64
CA LYS A 581 -40.77 -3.08 8.61
C LYS A 581 -39.89 -3.99 7.76
N LEU A 582 -40.49 -5.04 7.24
CA LEU A 582 -39.85 -5.94 6.28
C LEU A 582 -39.94 -5.33 4.87
N LEU A 583 -38.80 -5.15 4.21
CA LEU A 583 -38.71 -4.69 2.82
C LEU A 583 -38.00 -5.71 1.94
N ARG A 584 -38.37 -5.74 0.67
CA ARG A 584 -37.65 -6.41 -0.41
C ARG A 584 -36.96 -5.35 -1.26
N LEU A 585 -35.65 -5.46 -1.42
CA LEU A 585 -34.85 -4.61 -2.30
C LEU A 585 -34.51 -5.39 -3.57
N LYS A 586 -34.83 -4.80 -4.72
CA LYS A 586 -34.46 -5.30 -6.04
C LYS A 586 -33.55 -4.27 -6.71
N PRO A 587 -32.23 -4.35 -6.46
CA PRO A 587 -31.28 -3.51 -7.17
C PRO A 587 -31.20 -3.93 -8.65
N SER A 588 -31.05 -2.93 -9.50
CA SER A 588 -30.57 -3.04 -10.88
C SER A 588 -29.19 -2.36 -10.97
N SER A 589 -28.63 -2.23 -12.17
CA SER A 589 -27.35 -1.52 -12.35
C SER A 589 -27.42 -0.03 -12.00
N ALA A 590 -28.60 0.60 -12.01
CA ALA A 590 -28.75 2.05 -11.84
C ALA A 590 -29.86 2.49 -10.87
N ASP A 591 -30.65 1.55 -10.33
CA ASP A 591 -31.81 1.85 -9.51
C ASP A 591 -32.05 0.78 -8.45
N VAL A 592 -32.71 1.13 -7.34
CA VAL A 592 -33.13 0.21 -6.29
C VAL A 592 -34.64 0.32 -6.11
N VAL A 593 -35.36 -0.69 -6.62
CA VAL A 593 -36.80 -0.79 -6.39
C VAL A 593 -37.03 -1.48 -5.05
N TYR A 594 -37.74 -0.84 -4.14
CA TYR A 594 -38.12 -1.42 -2.85
C TYR A 594 -39.62 -1.54 -2.68
N SER A 595 -40.05 -2.62 -2.02
CA SER A 595 -41.47 -2.91 -1.77
C SER A 595 -41.64 -3.61 -0.42
N LYS A 596 -42.86 -3.63 0.11
CA LYS A 596 -43.17 -4.38 1.34
C LYS A 596 -42.81 -5.86 1.14
N GLY A 597 -41.95 -6.37 2.01
CA GLY A 597 -41.57 -7.78 2.04
C GLY A 597 -42.71 -8.65 2.55
N ASN A 598 -42.73 -9.92 2.12
CA ASN A 598 -43.66 -10.93 2.61
C ASN A 598 -42.86 -12.06 3.29
N LEU A 599 -43.32 -12.55 4.45
CA LEU A 599 -42.58 -13.50 5.29
C LEU A 599 -42.17 -14.79 4.54
N ASN A 600 -42.96 -15.21 3.55
CA ASN A 600 -42.66 -16.39 2.73
C ASN A 600 -41.38 -16.27 1.89
N PHE A 601 -40.87 -15.05 1.62
CA PHE A 601 -39.62 -14.86 0.87
C PHE A 601 -38.37 -14.95 1.75
N VAL A 602 -38.48 -14.74 3.07
CA VAL A 602 -37.32 -14.80 3.98
C VAL A 602 -36.72 -16.21 4.02
N LEU A 603 -37.58 -17.23 3.94
CA LEU A 603 -37.18 -18.65 3.88
C LEU A 603 -36.41 -19.02 2.60
N PHE A 604 -36.56 -18.25 1.51
CA PHE A 604 -35.93 -18.55 0.21
C PHE A 604 -34.49 -18.04 0.11
N PHE A 605 -34.09 -17.10 0.98
CA PHE A 605 -32.76 -16.46 0.98
C PHE A 605 -31.88 -16.90 2.18
N MET A 606 -32.35 -17.83 3.03
CA MET A 606 -31.58 -18.40 4.15
C MET A 606 -30.83 -19.71 3.78
N HIS A 607 -30.80 -20.07 2.49
CA HIS A 607 -29.97 -21.12 1.89
C HIS A 607 -29.08 -20.49 0.82
#